data_AF-A0A6F9CGI8-F1
#
_entry.id   AF-A0A6F9CGI8-F1
#
_cell.length_a   1.000
_cell.length_b   1.000
_cell.length_c   1.000
_cell.angle_alpha   90.00
_cell.angle_beta   90.00
_cell.angle_gamma   90.00
#
_symmetry.space_group_name_H-M   'P 1'
#
loop_
_entity.id
_entity.type
_entity.pdbx_description
1 polymer ?
#
loop_
_entity_poly.entity_id
_entity_poly.type
_entity_poly.pdbx_seq_one_letter_code
_entity_poly.pdbx_strand_id
1 'polypeptide(L)'
;MKLWNKYKVTSIPSLVFVDAATGKVVCRNGLLVVRDDPKGLEFPWGPKPFAEVVAGPLLRNNRQTTDISSLEGHYVGVYFSAHWCPPCRSLTRVLGRVEVLNDPECRLFPWHPRPVLELSESNAVQLHEGPCLVLFVDAEEEGELEPAKELIQPIAEKIMAKYKAKEEETPLLFFVAGEGSELGEDDMSDSLRDYTNLPEAAPLLTILDMSARAKYVKDVEEITQAVVETFVQDFLAEKLKPEPI
;
A
#
# COMPACT_ATOMS: atom_id res chain seq x y z
N MET A 1 -9.58 -10.90 -41.37
CA MET A 1 -9.00 -10.66 -40.03
C MET A 1 -7.49 -10.72 -40.14
N LYS A 2 -6.73 -9.72 -39.66
CA LYS A 2 -5.25 -9.78 -39.71
C LYS A 2 -4.72 -10.67 -38.59
N LEU A 3 -3.78 -11.57 -38.89
CA LEU A 3 -3.25 -12.57 -37.94
C LEU A 3 -2.62 -11.93 -36.70
N TRP A 4 -1.89 -10.81 -36.85
CA TRP A 4 -1.25 -10.11 -35.75
C TRP A 4 -2.25 -9.60 -34.70
N ASN A 5 -3.43 -9.14 -35.11
CA ASN A 5 -4.52 -8.76 -34.21
C ASN A 5 -5.10 -9.98 -33.49
N LYS A 6 -5.34 -11.08 -34.23
CA LYS A 6 -5.90 -12.32 -33.66
C LYS A 6 -5.01 -12.88 -32.54
N TYR A 7 -3.69 -12.84 -32.74
CA TYR A 7 -2.73 -13.41 -31.81
C TYR A 7 -2.11 -12.39 -30.84
N LYS A 8 -2.53 -11.11 -30.90
CA LYS A 8 -2.03 -9.99 -30.09
C LYS A 8 -0.50 -9.85 -30.16
N VAL A 9 0.06 -9.84 -31.37
CA VAL A 9 1.50 -9.62 -31.59
C VAL A 9 1.79 -8.12 -31.41
N THR A 10 2.64 -7.78 -30.43
CA THR A 10 2.96 -6.39 -30.06
C THR A 10 4.43 -6.01 -30.29
N SER A 11 5.30 -6.98 -30.62
CA SER A 11 6.73 -6.77 -30.86
C SER A 11 7.24 -7.59 -32.04
N ILE A 12 8.39 -7.20 -32.61
CA ILE A 12 9.08 -7.95 -33.66
C ILE A 12 10.56 -8.15 -33.29
N PRO A 13 11.18 -9.29 -33.63
CA PRO A 13 10.54 -10.49 -34.16
C PRO A 13 9.62 -11.17 -33.12
N SER A 14 8.59 -11.87 -33.58
CA SER A 14 7.66 -12.63 -32.73
C SER A 14 7.45 -14.03 -33.30
N LEU A 15 7.46 -15.05 -32.44
CA LEU A 15 7.16 -16.44 -32.77
C LEU A 15 6.04 -16.93 -31.85
N VAL A 16 4.92 -17.38 -32.42
CA VAL A 16 3.75 -17.86 -31.67
C VAL A 16 3.44 -19.28 -32.14
N PHE A 17 3.36 -20.22 -31.20
CA PHE A 17 2.94 -21.60 -31.46
C PHE A 17 1.44 -21.73 -31.27
N VAL A 18 0.77 -22.34 -32.25
CA VAL A 18 -0.68 -22.54 -32.26
C VAL A 18 -0.98 -24.01 -32.54
N ASP A 19 -2.01 -24.52 -31.89
CA ASP A 19 -2.55 -25.83 -32.20
C ASP A 19 -3.27 -25.78 -33.56
N ALA A 20 -2.90 -26.66 -34.49
CA ALA A 20 -3.38 -26.59 -35.88
C ALA A 20 -4.86 -26.97 -36.02
N ALA A 21 -5.38 -27.84 -35.15
CA ALA A 21 -6.76 -28.31 -35.21
C ALA A 21 -7.75 -27.29 -34.63
N THR A 22 -7.37 -26.63 -33.53
CA THR A 22 -8.25 -25.73 -32.76
C THR A 22 -7.93 -24.25 -32.97
N GLY A 23 -6.73 -23.93 -33.45
CA GLY A 23 -6.23 -22.56 -33.57
C GLY A 23 -5.90 -21.89 -32.22
N LYS A 24 -5.93 -22.65 -31.11
CA LYS A 24 -5.60 -22.15 -29.76
C LYS A 24 -4.11 -21.85 -29.65
N VAL A 25 -3.77 -20.76 -28.95
CA VAL A 25 -2.36 -20.42 -28.68
C VAL A 25 -1.79 -21.41 -27.67
N VAL A 26 -0.70 -22.07 -28.04
CA VAL A 26 0.10 -22.94 -27.19
C VAL A 26 1.14 -22.11 -26.44
N CYS A 27 1.94 -21.33 -27.16
CA CYS A 27 2.97 -20.46 -26.59
C CYS A 27 3.04 -19.12 -27.33
N ARG A 28 2.99 -18.01 -26.58
CA ARG A 28 3.09 -16.64 -27.14
C ARG A 28 4.53 -16.17 -27.34
N ASN A 29 5.47 -16.66 -26.53
CA ASN A 29 6.85 -16.21 -26.53
C ASN A 29 7.78 -17.30 -27.08
N GLY A 30 7.47 -17.73 -28.30
CA GLY A 30 8.12 -18.84 -28.99
C GLY A 30 9.65 -18.71 -29.09
N LEU A 31 10.14 -17.47 -29.22
CA LEU A 31 11.58 -17.20 -29.33
C LEU A 31 12.34 -17.57 -28.05
N LEU A 32 11.79 -17.24 -26.88
CA LEU A 32 12.43 -17.61 -25.62
C LEU A 32 12.40 -19.12 -25.40
N VAL A 33 11.25 -19.77 -25.63
CA VAL A 33 11.12 -21.21 -25.37
C VAL A 33 11.98 -22.06 -26.32
N VAL A 34 12.10 -21.68 -27.60
CA VAL A 34 12.99 -22.40 -28.54
C VAL A 34 14.46 -22.18 -28.19
N ARG A 35 14.81 -21.01 -27.66
CA ARG A 35 16.17 -20.74 -27.18
C ARG A 35 16.50 -21.57 -25.95
N ASP A 36 15.57 -21.69 -25.02
CA ASP A 36 15.78 -22.34 -23.72
C ASP A 36 15.60 -23.88 -23.82
N ASP A 37 14.78 -24.36 -24.75
CA ASP A 37 14.60 -25.78 -25.11
C ASP A 37 14.81 -26.01 -26.62
N PRO A 38 16.06 -25.95 -27.11
CA PRO A 38 16.38 -26.06 -28.54
C PRO A 38 16.08 -27.44 -29.14
N LYS A 39 15.89 -28.46 -28.28
CA LYS A 39 15.56 -29.83 -28.70
C LYS A 39 14.05 -30.11 -28.66
N GLY A 40 13.24 -29.21 -28.11
CA GLY A 40 11.80 -29.38 -28.00
C GLY A 40 11.37 -30.52 -27.09
N LEU A 41 12.17 -30.81 -26.06
CA LEU A 41 11.86 -31.89 -25.12
C LEU A 41 10.61 -31.59 -24.28
N GLU A 42 10.31 -30.30 -24.08
CA GLU A 42 9.19 -29.81 -23.28
C GLU A 42 7.98 -29.42 -24.15
N PHE A 43 8.00 -29.77 -25.44
CA PHE A 43 6.89 -29.48 -26.35
C PHE A 43 5.68 -30.40 -26.08
N PRO A 44 4.42 -29.88 -26.05
CA PRO A 44 4.02 -28.50 -26.29
C PRO A 44 4.27 -27.59 -25.08
N TRP A 45 4.98 -26.47 -25.30
CA TRP A 45 5.31 -25.47 -24.27
C TRP A 45 4.07 -24.70 -23.82
N GLY A 46 3.24 -25.35 -23.01
CA GLY A 46 2.05 -24.78 -22.39
C GLY A 46 2.36 -24.15 -21.03
N PRO A 47 1.35 -23.55 -20.38
CA PRO A 47 1.48 -23.10 -19.01
C PRO A 47 1.73 -24.31 -18.10
N LYS A 48 2.90 -24.35 -17.46
CA LYS A 48 3.22 -25.31 -16.41
C LYS A 48 2.40 -24.99 -15.15
N PRO A 49 1.94 -25.98 -14.37
CA PRO A 49 1.37 -25.74 -13.06
C PRO A 49 2.34 -24.93 -12.19
N PHE A 50 1.83 -24.00 -11.39
CA PHE A 50 2.68 -23.14 -10.55
C PHE A 50 3.65 -23.97 -9.69
N ALA A 51 3.16 -25.07 -9.10
CA ALA A 51 3.96 -25.99 -8.29
C ALA A 51 5.19 -26.58 -9.02
N GLU A 52 5.11 -26.76 -10.35
CA GLU A 52 6.23 -27.23 -11.15
C GLU A 52 7.23 -26.09 -11.42
N VAL A 53 6.74 -24.86 -11.64
CA VAL A 53 7.57 -23.68 -11.91
C VAL A 53 8.39 -23.28 -10.69
N VAL A 54 7.79 -23.34 -9.51
CA VAL A 54 8.45 -23.00 -8.24
C VAL A 54 8.99 -24.24 -7.51
N ALA A 55 9.14 -25.37 -8.21
CA ALA A 55 9.64 -26.60 -7.63
C ALA A 55 11.02 -26.41 -7.01
N GLY A 56 11.18 -26.93 -5.79
CA GLY A 56 12.42 -26.88 -5.05
C GLY A 56 12.33 -26.03 -3.76
N PRO A 57 13.45 -25.93 -3.05
CA PRO A 57 13.52 -25.18 -1.80
C PRO A 57 13.30 -23.68 -2.00
N LEU A 58 12.37 -23.11 -1.25
CA LEU A 58 12.15 -21.67 -1.17
C LEU A 58 13.13 -21.04 -0.17
N LEU A 59 13.79 -19.96 -0.56
CA LEU A 59 14.72 -19.23 0.31
C LEU A 59 14.00 -18.05 0.98
N ARG A 60 14.04 -17.98 2.31
CA ARG A 60 13.59 -16.83 3.09
C ARG A 60 14.67 -15.75 3.17
N ASN A 61 14.25 -14.53 3.52
CA ASN A 61 15.16 -13.38 3.71
C ASN A 61 16.28 -13.64 4.74
N ASN A 62 16.00 -14.45 5.75
CA ASN A 62 16.93 -14.88 6.80
C ASN A 62 17.86 -16.03 6.35
N ARG A 63 17.90 -16.34 5.06
CA ARG A 63 18.68 -17.43 4.44
C ARG A 63 18.27 -18.84 4.88
N GLN A 64 17.13 -18.99 5.55
CA GLN A 64 16.56 -20.30 5.81
C GLN A 64 15.83 -20.82 4.58
N THR A 65 15.86 -22.13 4.42
CA THR A 65 15.15 -22.83 3.37
C THR A 65 13.85 -23.38 3.90
N THR A 66 12.77 -23.25 3.14
CA THR A 66 11.48 -23.88 3.42
C THR A 66 10.98 -24.64 2.20
N ASP A 67 10.12 -25.63 2.43
CA ASP A 67 9.53 -26.42 1.35
C ASP A 67 8.33 -25.69 0.73
N ILE A 68 8.04 -26.01 -0.54
CA ILE A 68 6.90 -25.44 -1.25
C ILE A 68 5.55 -25.75 -0.61
N SER A 69 5.43 -26.87 0.12
CA SER A 69 4.22 -27.22 0.89
C SER A 69 3.83 -26.15 1.92
N SER A 70 4.78 -25.30 2.35
CA SER A 70 4.47 -24.15 3.22
C SER A 70 3.54 -23.12 2.57
N LEU A 71 3.39 -23.14 1.25
CA LEU A 71 2.49 -22.26 0.51
C LEU A 71 1.07 -22.82 0.36
N GLU A 72 0.83 -24.09 0.74
CA GLU A 72 -0.49 -24.69 0.60
C GLU A 72 -1.53 -23.93 1.45
N GLY A 73 -2.71 -23.68 0.86
CA GLY A 73 -3.78 -22.92 1.50
C GLY A 73 -3.58 -21.40 1.54
N HIS A 74 -2.46 -20.88 1.06
CA HIS A 74 -2.17 -19.45 1.04
C HIS A 74 -2.36 -18.83 -0.36
N TYR A 75 -2.68 -17.54 -0.39
CA TYR A 75 -2.62 -16.76 -1.63
C TYR A 75 -1.17 -16.32 -1.87
N VAL A 76 -0.63 -16.62 -3.06
CA VAL A 76 0.78 -16.35 -3.39
C VAL A 76 0.89 -15.29 -4.48
N GLY A 77 1.61 -14.20 -4.19
CA GLY A 77 2.00 -13.18 -5.16
C GLY A 77 3.45 -13.33 -5.59
N VAL A 78 3.74 -13.20 -6.89
CA VAL A 78 5.12 -13.24 -7.41
C VAL A 78 5.49 -11.89 -8.01
N TYR A 79 6.49 -11.23 -7.43
CA TYR A 79 6.99 -9.94 -7.89
C TYR A 79 8.35 -10.10 -8.59
N PHE A 80 8.38 -9.86 -9.90
CA PHE A 80 9.63 -9.83 -10.67
C PHE A 80 10.14 -8.39 -10.77
N SER A 81 11.32 -8.13 -10.23
CA SER A 81 11.98 -6.83 -10.37
C SER A 81 13.46 -6.99 -10.73
N ALA A 82 13.98 -5.98 -11.42
CA ALA A 82 15.39 -5.86 -11.72
C ALA A 82 15.92 -4.55 -11.13
N HIS A 83 16.93 -4.62 -10.25
CA HIS A 83 17.48 -3.42 -9.60
C HIS A 83 18.01 -2.39 -10.63
N TRP A 84 18.48 -2.88 -11.78
CA TRP A 84 19.03 -2.06 -12.86
C TRP A 84 17.94 -1.39 -13.72
N CYS A 85 16.68 -1.83 -13.65
CA CYS A 85 15.58 -1.33 -14.47
C CYS A 85 14.87 -0.12 -13.80
N PRO A 86 14.91 1.09 -14.38
CA PRO A 86 14.31 2.30 -13.79
C PRO A 86 12.81 2.19 -13.41
N PRO A 87 11.90 1.69 -14.26
CA PRO A 87 10.50 1.53 -13.87
C PRO A 87 10.31 0.51 -12.74
N CYS A 88 11.12 -0.55 -12.67
CA CYS A 88 11.10 -1.48 -11.54
C CYS A 88 11.57 -0.81 -10.23
N ARG A 89 12.61 0.04 -10.28
CA ARG A 89 13.05 0.80 -9.09
C ARG A 89 11.96 1.74 -8.58
N SER A 90 11.23 2.39 -9.47
CA SER A 90 10.10 3.26 -9.11
C SER A 90 8.94 2.45 -8.52
N LEU A 91 8.53 1.35 -9.16
CA LEU A 91 7.43 0.52 -8.67
C LEU A 91 7.73 -0.15 -7.31
N THR A 92 8.96 -0.64 -7.11
CA THR A 92 9.43 -1.16 -5.82
C THR A 92 9.37 -0.08 -4.72
N ARG A 93 9.43 1.21 -5.06
CA ARG A 93 9.39 2.31 -4.09
C ARG A 93 7.96 2.71 -3.68
N VAL A 94 6.96 2.51 -4.55
CA VAL A 94 5.65 3.15 -4.41
C VAL A 94 4.53 2.22 -3.96
N LEU A 95 4.49 0.93 -4.34
CA LEU A 95 3.26 0.13 -4.14
C LEU A 95 3.43 -1.23 -3.44
N GLY A 96 4.60 -1.87 -3.53
CA GLY A 96 4.77 -3.23 -3.00
C GLY A 96 5.63 -3.31 -1.74
N ARG A 97 6.62 -2.43 -1.61
CA ARG A 97 7.63 -2.58 -0.56
C ARG A 97 7.17 -2.05 0.79
N VAL A 98 6.40 -0.96 0.84
CA VAL A 98 5.95 -0.38 2.12
C VAL A 98 5.01 -1.34 2.85
N GLU A 99 3.94 -1.80 2.20
CA GLU A 99 3.02 -2.77 2.81
C GLU A 99 3.72 -4.10 3.16
N VAL A 100 4.61 -4.63 2.30
CA VAL A 100 5.36 -5.87 2.59
C VAL A 100 6.39 -5.68 3.71
N LEU A 101 7.00 -4.49 3.83
CA LEU A 101 7.92 -4.18 4.94
C LEU A 101 7.17 -3.98 6.25
N ASN A 102 5.98 -3.38 6.20
CA ASN A 102 5.14 -3.11 7.37
C ASN A 102 4.29 -4.32 7.79
N ASP A 103 4.15 -5.32 6.93
CA ASP A 103 3.50 -6.60 7.20
C ASP A 103 4.40 -7.79 6.78
N PRO A 104 5.53 -8.02 7.49
CA PRO A 104 6.50 -9.07 7.14
C PRO A 104 5.91 -10.49 7.14
N GLU A 105 4.84 -10.68 7.91
CA GLU A 105 4.13 -11.95 8.04
C GLU A 105 2.91 -12.06 7.12
N CYS A 106 2.64 -11.03 6.29
CA CYS A 106 1.52 -10.99 5.37
C CYS A 106 0.15 -11.20 6.06
N ARG A 107 0.01 -10.83 7.34
CA ARG A 107 -1.24 -10.98 8.11
C ARG A 107 -2.36 -10.08 7.59
N LEU A 108 -1.99 -8.95 6.96
CA LEU A 108 -2.90 -7.96 6.41
C LEU A 108 -3.12 -8.16 4.90
N PHE A 109 -2.58 -9.24 4.33
CA PHE A 109 -2.85 -9.60 2.94
C PHE A 109 -4.28 -10.19 2.79
N PRO A 110 -5.05 -9.83 1.73
CA PRO A 110 -4.74 -8.85 0.70
C PRO A 110 -4.75 -7.42 1.23
N TRP A 111 -3.66 -6.67 0.99
CA TRP A 111 -3.52 -5.30 1.50
C TRP A 111 -4.58 -4.40 0.87
N HIS A 112 -5.61 -4.09 1.64
CA HIS A 112 -6.68 -3.17 1.29
C HIS A 112 -6.32 -1.77 1.79
N PRO A 113 -6.77 -0.70 1.12
CA PRO A 113 -6.60 0.65 1.64
C PRO A 113 -7.14 0.72 3.07
N ARG A 114 -6.26 1.02 4.02
CA ARG A 114 -6.64 1.11 5.43
C ARG A 114 -7.29 2.46 5.69
N PRO A 115 -8.41 2.51 6.42
CA PRO A 115 -9.06 3.77 6.76
C PRO A 115 -8.22 4.69 7.63
N VAL A 116 -7.40 4.11 8.50
CA VAL A 116 -6.53 4.83 9.43
C VAL A 116 -5.14 4.22 9.38
N LEU A 117 -4.12 5.07 9.33
CA LEU A 117 -2.73 4.69 9.34
C LEU A 117 -2.04 5.19 10.61
N GLU A 118 -1.02 4.48 11.06
CA GLU A 118 -0.07 5.01 12.04
C GLU A 118 0.96 5.85 11.29
N LEU A 119 1.22 7.07 11.76
CA LEU A 119 2.21 7.94 11.14
C LEU A 119 3.62 7.38 11.39
N SER A 120 4.38 7.21 10.31
CA SER A 120 5.78 6.77 10.34
C SER A 120 6.57 7.46 9.22
N GLU A 121 7.90 7.42 9.29
CA GLU A 121 8.75 7.87 8.18
C GLU A 121 8.35 7.24 6.83
N SER A 122 7.88 5.98 6.85
CA SER A 122 7.58 5.21 5.64
C SER A 122 6.38 5.74 4.86
N ASN A 123 5.42 6.37 5.54
CA ASN A 123 4.17 6.86 4.95
C ASN A 123 4.00 8.38 5.05
N ALA A 124 4.93 9.10 5.67
CA ALA A 124 4.90 10.57 5.79
C ALA A 124 4.74 11.32 4.46
N VAL A 125 5.18 10.71 3.34
CA VAL A 125 4.96 11.28 2.00
C VAL A 125 3.47 11.49 1.66
N GLN A 126 2.58 10.71 2.27
CA GLN A 126 1.13 10.82 2.07
C GLN A 126 0.54 12.10 2.67
N LEU A 127 1.22 12.73 3.63
CA LEU A 127 0.81 14.03 4.19
C LEU A 127 0.80 15.15 3.12
N HIS A 128 1.46 14.94 1.98
CA HIS A 128 1.46 15.85 0.84
C HIS A 128 0.41 15.52 -0.23
N GLU A 129 -0.27 14.39 -0.14
CA GLU A 129 -1.26 13.95 -1.14
C GLU A 129 -2.60 14.69 -1.01
N GLY A 130 -2.90 15.23 0.17
CA GLY A 130 -4.09 16.03 0.44
C GLY A 130 -4.21 16.38 1.92
N PRO A 131 -5.35 16.96 2.34
CA PRO A 131 -5.62 17.17 3.75
C PRO A 131 -5.57 15.87 4.53
N CYS A 132 -4.97 15.90 5.71
CA CYS A 132 -4.85 14.76 6.60
C CYS A 132 -5.29 15.13 8.02
N LEU A 133 -6.17 14.33 8.61
CA LEU A 133 -6.44 14.35 10.03
C LEU A 133 -5.35 13.57 10.75
N VAL A 134 -4.71 14.17 11.73
CA VAL A 134 -3.71 13.53 12.59
C VAL A 134 -4.17 13.67 14.03
N LEU A 135 -4.43 12.53 14.67
CA LEU A 135 -4.69 12.44 16.10
C LEU A 135 -3.37 12.08 16.79
N PHE A 136 -2.81 13.03 17.53
CA PHE A 136 -1.64 12.79 18.38
C PHE A 136 -2.11 12.24 19.72
N VAL A 137 -1.49 11.17 20.19
CA VAL A 137 -1.71 10.55 21.50
C VAL A 137 -0.40 10.43 22.26
N ASP A 138 -0.50 10.35 23.59
CA ASP A 138 0.67 10.14 24.45
C ASP A 138 1.03 8.64 24.37
N ALA A 139 2.23 8.33 23.88
CA ALA A 139 2.69 6.94 23.77
C ALA A 139 3.67 6.55 24.88
N GLU A 140 3.81 7.36 25.95
CA GLU A 140 4.48 6.92 27.18
C GLU A 140 3.76 5.73 27.85
N GLU A 141 2.46 5.53 27.57
CA GLU A 141 1.72 4.30 27.90
C GLU A 141 1.60 3.39 26.66
N GLU A 142 2.29 2.25 26.70
CA GLU A 142 2.26 1.21 25.67
C GLU A 142 0.80 0.80 25.37
N GLY A 143 0.30 1.16 24.18
CA GLY A 143 -1.02 0.75 23.70
C GLY A 143 -2.09 1.83 23.55
N GLU A 144 -1.77 3.14 23.63
CA GLU A 144 -2.75 4.20 23.32
C GLU A 144 -3.05 4.37 21.81
N LEU A 145 -2.16 3.89 20.93
CA LEU A 145 -2.32 3.98 19.48
C LEU A 145 -3.52 3.17 18.97
N GLU A 146 -3.70 1.95 19.47
CA GLU A 146 -4.80 1.05 19.06
C GLU A 146 -6.18 1.62 19.40
N PRO A 147 -6.47 2.05 20.66
CA PRO A 147 -7.71 2.75 21.00
C PRO A 147 -7.95 4.00 20.16
N ALA A 148 -6.91 4.79 19.88
CA ALA A 148 -7.02 5.99 19.05
C ALA A 148 -7.39 5.65 17.59
N LYS A 149 -6.80 4.59 17.03
CA LYS A 149 -7.16 4.05 15.71
C LYS A 149 -8.62 3.59 15.71
N GLU A 150 -9.03 2.79 16.70
CA GLU A 150 -10.40 2.30 16.84
C GLU A 150 -11.43 3.44 16.99
N LEU A 151 -11.04 4.52 17.67
CA LEU A 151 -11.88 5.70 17.88
C LEU A 151 -12.22 6.43 16.57
N ILE A 152 -11.22 6.62 15.69
CA ILE A 152 -11.38 7.40 14.45
C ILE A 152 -11.72 6.54 13.23
N GLN A 153 -11.48 5.22 13.29
CA GLN A 153 -11.70 4.29 12.18
C GLN A 153 -13.14 4.31 11.62
N PRO A 154 -14.22 4.27 12.44
CA PRO A 154 -15.58 4.29 11.90
C PRO A 154 -15.88 5.56 11.09
N ILE A 155 -15.24 6.68 11.43
CA ILE A 155 -15.42 7.97 10.74
C ILE A 155 -14.70 7.94 9.40
N ALA A 156 -13.46 7.44 9.39
CA ALA A 156 -12.68 7.25 8.18
C ALA A 156 -13.38 6.29 7.20
N GLU A 157 -13.86 5.15 7.67
CA GLU A 157 -14.60 4.17 6.87
C GLU A 157 -15.87 4.77 6.26
N LYS A 158 -16.64 5.52 7.05
CA LYS A 158 -17.86 6.20 6.59
C LYS A 158 -17.55 7.19 5.45
N ILE A 159 -16.45 7.93 5.55
CA ILE A 159 -16.02 8.89 4.52
C ILE A 159 -15.52 8.13 3.29
N MET A 160 -14.62 7.16 3.46
CA MET A 160 -14.13 6.33 2.37
C MET A 160 -15.27 5.68 1.59
N ALA A 161 -16.24 5.06 2.28
CA ALA A 161 -17.38 4.42 1.65
C ALA A 161 -18.24 5.43 0.86
N LYS A 162 -18.47 6.63 1.42
CA LYS A 162 -19.25 7.70 0.78
C LYS A 162 -18.62 8.17 -0.53
N TYR A 163 -17.31 8.36 -0.58
CA TYR A 163 -16.61 8.84 -1.78
C TYR A 163 -16.34 7.70 -2.78
N LYS A 164 -16.04 6.49 -2.30
CA LYS A 164 -15.95 5.29 -3.13
C LYS A 164 -17.25 5.00 -3.88
N ALA A 165 -18.41 5.20 -3.24
CA ALA A 165 -19.71 5.01 -3.89
C ALA A 165 -19.98 6.03 -5.03
N LYS A 166 -19.25 7.14 -5.05
CA LYS A 166 -19.29 8.17 -6.09
C LYS A 166 -18.17 8.05 -7.12
N GLU A 167 -17.28 7.06 -6.98
CA GLU A 167 -16.04 6.96 -7.75
C GLU A 167 -15.14 8.21 -7.63
N GLU A 168 -15.18 8.87 -6.48
CA GLU A 168 -14.37 10.06 -6.15
C GLU A 168 -13.24 9.70 -5.17
N GLU A 169 -12.15 10.47 -5.19
CA GLU A 169 -11.07 10.37 -4.21
C GLU A 169 -11.53 10.85 -2.82
N THR A 170 -10.95 10.28 -1.77
CA THR A 170 -11.27 10.70 -0.41
C THR A 170 -10.67 12.06 -0.11
N PRO A 171 -11.45 13.02 0.40
CA PRO A 171 -10.99 14.38 0.62
C PRO A 171 -10.09 14.55 1.86
N LEU A 172 -9.97 13.49 2.68
CA LEU A 172 -9.27 13.53 3.96
C LEU A 172 -8.67 12.15 4.25
N LEU A 173 -7.36 12.13 4.51
CA LEU A 173 -6.64 10.96 5.03
C LEU A 173 -6.64 10.96 6.56
N PHE A 174 -6.50 9.80 7.20
CA PHE A 174 -6.57 9.68 8.65
C PHE A 174 -5.31 9.00 9.19
N PHE A 175 -4.67 9.65 10.15
CA PHE A 175 -3.48 9.19 10.83
C PHE A 175 -3.64 9.26 12.35
N VAL A 176 -2.98 8.33 13.04
CA VAL A 176 -2.67 8.44 14.46
C VAL A 176 -1.16 8.56 14.60
N ALA A 177 -0.70 9.47 15.45
CA ALA A 177 0.71 9.67 15.76
C ALA A 177 0.91 9.52 17.28
N GLY A 178 1.96 8.81 17.69
CA GLY A 178 2.34 8.64 19.10
C GLY A 178 3.76 9.12 19.33
N GLU A 179 4.04 9.59 20.54
CA GLU A 179 5.39 9.98 20.99
C GLU A 179 6.18 8.76 21.46
N GLY A 180 7.13 8.30 20.65
CA GLY A 180 8.11 7.28 21.06
C GLY A 180 7.67 5.84 20.82
N SER A 181 8.11 5.26 19.70
CA SER A 181 8.28 3.80 19.63
C SER A 181 9.40 3.38 20.60
N GLU A 182 9.28 2.25 21.30
CA GLU A 182 10.33 1.67 22.18
C GLU A 182 11.71 1.49 21.50
N LEU A 183 11.75 1.59 20.17
CA LEU A 183 12.96 1.49 19.36
C LEU A 183 13.48 2.84 18.86
N GLY A 184 13.09 3.98 19.43
CA GLY A 184 13.85 5.25 19.28
C GLY A 184 14.17 5.70 17.85
N GLU A 185 13.45 5.24 16.84
CA GLU A 185 13.78 5.45 15.43
C GLU A 185 12.72 6.25 14.65
N ASP A 186 11.49 6.43 15.17
CA ASP A 186 10.43 7.18 14.47
C ASP A 186 10.17 8.55 15.13
N ASP A 187 11.05 9.51 14.83
CA ASP A 187 10.98 10.95 15.22
C ASP A 187 9.96 11.72 14.34
N MET A 188 9.09 11.01 13.63
CA MET A 188 8.20 11.60 12.62
C MET A 188 7.09 12.44 13.27
N SER A 189 6.59 12.02 14.44
CA SER A 189 5.58 12.79 15.19
C SER A 189 6.12 14.17 15.58
N ASP A 190 7.29 14.21 16.20
CA ASP A 190 7.91 15.45 16.69
C ASP A 190 8.35 16.33 15.52
N SER A 191 8.97 15.74 14.50
CA SER A 191 9.31 16.43 13.25
C SER A 191 8.09 17.08 12.59
N LEU A 192 6.94 16.39 12.60
CA LEU A 192 5.69 16.94 12.06
C LEU A 192 5.16 18.09 12.93
N ARG A 193 5.19 17.94 14.26
CA ARG A 193 4.78 19.00 15.20
C ARG A 193 5.64 20.25 15.02
N ASP A 194 6.95 20.10 14.94
CA ASP A 194 7.91 21.19 14.73
C ASP A 194 7.67 21.90 13.41
N TYR A 195 7.57 21.13 12.32
CA TYR A 195 7.33 21.69 10.99
C TYR A 195 6.02 22.46 10.90
N THR A 196 5.00 22.01 11.63
CA THR A 196 3.66 22.63 11.63
C THR A 196 3.40 23.58 12.78
N ASN A 197 4.38 23.78 13.67
CA ASN A 197 4.28 24.61 14.87
C ASN A 197 3.05 24.23 15.74
N LEU A 198 2.85 22.93 15.96
CA LEU A 198 1.79 22.39 16.81
C LEU A 198 2.24 22.37 18.28
N PRO A 199 1.31 22.49 19.25
CA PRO A 199 1.64 22.32 20.66
C PRO A 199 2.06 20.87 20.95
N GLU A 200 2.95 20.67 21.92
CA GLU A 200 3.35 19.35 22.44
C GLU A 200 2.27 18.69 23.32
N ALA A 201 1.07 19.26 23.39
CA ALA A 201 -0.03 18.64 24.13
C ALA A 201 -0.46 17.33 23.46
N ALA A 202 -0.79 16.34 24.29
CA ALA A 202 -1.48 15.12 23.91
C ALA A 202 -2.63 14.86 24.91
N PRO A 203 -3.79 14.36 24.46
CA PRO A 203 -4.13 14.11 23.06
C PRO A 203 -4.41 15.40 22.27
N LEU A 204 -4.08 15.43 20.98
CA LEU A 204 -4.29 16.58 20.12
C LEU A 204 -4.89 16.19 18.77
N LEU A 205 -6.08 16.73 18.46
CA LEU A 205 -6.75 16.51 17.19
C LEU A 205 -6.43 17.63 16.21
N THR A 206 -5.88 17.27 15.06
CA THR A 206 -5.50 18.24 14.03
C THR A 206 -5.95 17.80 12.64
N ILE A 207 -6.21 18.78 11.76
CA ILE A 207 -6.22 18.58 10.31
C ILE A 207 -5.12 19.45 9.72
N LEU A 208 -4.27 18.86 8.90
CA LEU A 208 -3.16 19.52 8.23
C LEU A 208 -3.41 19.50 6.73
N ASP A 209 -3.28 20.66 6.09
CA ASP A 209 -3.29 20.80 4.65
C ASP A 209 -1.97 21.44 4.21
N MET A 210 -1.03 20.58 3.84
CA MET A 210 0.31 20.99 3.40
C MET A 210 0.28 21.80 2.10
N SER A 211 -0.73 21.58 1.26
CA SER A 211 -0.89 22.28 -0.02
C SER A 211 -1.37 23.73 0.20
N ALA A 212 -2.31 23.91 1.14
CA ALA A 212 -2.82 25.21 1.54
C ALA A 212 -1.94 25.91 2.59
N ARG A 213 -0.92 25.22 3.13
CA ARG A 213 -0.12 25.66 4.28
C ARG A 213 -1.00 26.07 5.47
N ALA A 214 -2.03 25.28 5.72
CA ALA A 214 -3.01 25.53 6.76
C ALA A 214 -3.10 24.36 7.72
N LYS A 215 -3.23 24.66 9.00
CA LYS A 215 -3.55 23.71 10.06
C LYS A 215 -4.85 24.11 10.75
N TYR A 216 -5.55 23.12 11.25
CA TYR A 216 -6.76 23.27 12.03
C TYR A 216 -6.54 22.48 13.30
N VAL A 217 -6.58 23.16 14.45
CA VAL A 217 -6.29 22.54 15.74
C VAL A 217 -7.56 22.51 16.57
N LYS A 218 -7.86 21.35 17.14
CA LYS A 218 -8.98 21.16 18.06
C LYS A 218 -8.44 20.69 19.40
N ASP A 219 -8.22 21.66 20.27
CA ASP A 219 -7.86 21.43 21.67
C ASP A 219 -9.11 20.98 22.45
N VAL A 220 -9.07 19.77 23.00
CA VAL A 220 -10.13 19.18 23.82
C VAL A 220 -9.53 18.33 24.93
N GLU A 221 -10.12 18.40 26.12
CA GLU A 221 -9.69 17.60 27.28
C GLU A 221 -9.89 16.10 27.06
N GLU A 222 -10.91 15.71 26.28
CA GLU A 222 -11.22 14.30 25.98
C GLU A 222 -11.62 14.16 24.50
N ILE A 223 -10.91 13.29 23.78
CA ILE A 223 -11.20 12.97 22.38
C ILE A 223 -12.27 11.88 22.36
N THR A 224 -13.44 12.20 21.82
CA THR A 224 -14.52 11.23 21.60
C THR A 224 -14.85 11.13 20.12
N GLN A 225 -15.48 10.02 19.72
CA GLN A 225 -15.92 9.83 18.34
C GLN A 225 -16.82 10.96 17.83
N ALA A 226 -17.69 11.51 18.69
CA ALA A 226 -18.57 12.63 18.34
C ALA A 226 -17.79 13.93 18.09
N VAL A 227 -16.73 14.18 18.86
CA VAL A 227 -15.84 15.34 18.67
C VAL A 227 -15.12 15.23 17.34
N VAL A 228 -14.54 14.07 17.04
CA VAL A 228 -13.82 13.81 15.78
C VAL A 228 -14.78 13.92 14.59
N GLU A 229 -15.98 13.34 14.68
CA GLU A 229 -16.97 13.40 13.60
C GLU A 229 -17.42 14.85 13.33
N THR A 230 -17.67 15.63 14.39
CA THR A 230 -18.04 17.04 14.26
C THR A 230 -16.91 17.86 13.62
N PHE A 231 -15.67 17.64 14.07
CA PHE A 231 -14.50 18.35 13.55
C PHE A 231 -14.29 18.07 12.06
N VAL A 232 -14.38 16.82 11.64
CA VAL A 232 -14.27 16.42 10.23
C VAL A 232 -15.42 17.00 9.40
N GLN A 233 -16.65 16.97 9.91
CA GLN A 233 -17.80 17.54 9.20
C GLN A 233 -17.67 19.06 9.01
N ASP A 234 -17.21 19.77 10.04
CA ASP A 234 -16.99 21.21 9.96
C ASP A 234 -15.83 21.57 9.04
N PHE A 235 -14.78 20.73 8.97
CA PHE A 235 -13.71 20.88 7.98
C PHE A 235 -14.23 20.72 6.54
N LEU A 236 -14.93 19.63 6.27
CA LEU A 236 -15.49 19.34 4.94
C LEU A 236 -16.58 20.35 4.51
N ALA A 237 -17.17 21.06 5.47
CA ALA A 237 -18.13 22.13 5.23
C ALA A 237 -17.47 23.53 5.20
N GLU A 238 -16.14 23.61 5.24
CA GLU A 238 -15.35 24.86 5.23
C GLU A 238 -15.72 25.84 6.37
N LYS A 239 -16.15 25.31 7.52
CA LYS A 239 -16.54 26.12 8.69
C LYS A 239 -15.39 26.37 9.66
N LEU A 240 -14.36 25.54 9.61
CA LEU A 240 -13.20 25.69 10.48
C LEU A 240 -12.35 26.88 10.06
N LYS A 241 -11.76 27.55 11.03
CA LYS A 241 -10.83 28.65 10.79
C LYS A 241 -9.42 28.10 10.60
N PRO A 242 -8.75 28.36 9.46
CA PRO A 242 -7.38 27.92 9.26
C PRO A 242 -6.40 28.75 10.08
N GLU A 243 -5.38 28.09 10.59
CA GLU A 243 -4.16 28.69 11.15
C GLU A 243 -2.99 28.42 10.19
N PRO A 244 -2.03 29.34 10.04
CA PRO A 244 -0.89 29.13 9.14
C PRO A 244 0.08 28.07 9.67
N ILE A 245 0.63 27.28 8.73
CA ILE A 245 1.83 26.44 8.89
C ILE A 245 3.08 27.26 8.63
#